data_AF-A0A962JY35-F1
#
_entry.id   AF-A0A962JY35-F1
#
_cell.length_a   1.000
_cell.length_b   1.000
_cell.length_c   1.000
_cell.angle_alpha   90.00
_cell.angle_beta   90.00
_cell.angle_gamma   90.00
#
_symmetry.space_group_name_H-M   'P 1'
#
loop_
_entity.id
_entity.type
_entity.pdbx_description
1 polymer ?
#
loop_
_entity_poly.entity_id
_entity_poly.type
_entity_poly.pdbx_seq_one_letter_code
_entity_poly.pdbx_strand_id
1 'polypeptide(L)'
;MPAHPPTSLQTLLRQTELWRGSEHALRASNPDAHSPGLATGYAALDASLPWGGWPANALVEIMTPLWGNGELQLVLPLLRRISQEGLPALWIAPPCIPYAPALAAAGVDIARMIIVTPTAQNLLWSMEKALQNPASSLVLGWPARLNGKHLRRLQLAAVTGQTLGILFHQRNIAHSASVLRLSAHAEEDMLAVTVLKARGSHQQARLLLPRQWP
;
A
#
# COMPACT_ATOMS: atom_id res chain seq x y z
N MET A 1 -28.78 23.94 -45.69
CA MET A 1 -27.99 23.85 -44.43
C MET A 1 -28.44 22.61 -43.68
N PRO A 2 -27.69 21.50 -43.67
CA PRO A 2 -28.11 20.32 -42.93
C PRO A 2 -27.83 20.49 -41.43
N ALA A 3 -28.84 20.25 -40.61
CA ALA A 3 -28.74 20.23 -39.16
C ALA A 3 -28.00 18.95 -38.71
N HIS A 4 -26.93 19.10 -37.92
CA HIS A 4 -26.29 17.97 -37.26
C HIS A 4 -27.25 17.39 -36.20
N PRO A 5 -27.44 16.06 -36.14
CA PRO A 5 -28.23 15.45 -35.08
C PRO A 5 -27.53 15.65 -33.74
N PRO A 6 -28.26 15.72 -32.61
CA PRO A 6 -27.63 15.80 -31.29
C PRO A 6 -26.84 14.51 -31.05
N THR A 7 -25.51 14.62 -31.02
CA THR A 7 -24.63 13.52 -30.64
C THR A 7 -25.07 13.03 -29.26
N SER A 8 -25.48 11.76 -29.17
CA SER A 8 -25.99 11.20 -27.91
C SER A 8 -24.91 11.30 -26.83
N LEU A 9 -25.30 11.45 -25.56
CA LEU A 9 -24.37 11.45 -24.44
C LEU A 9 -23.49 10.17 -24.42
N GLN A 10 -24.07 9.05 -24.84
CA GLN A 10 -23.39 7.75 -24.99
C GLN A 10 -22.32 7.78 -26.09
N THR A 11 -22.59 8.54 -27.16
CA THR A 11 -21.68 9.13 -28.15
C THR A 11 -20.31 9.56 -27.63
N LEU A 12 -20.39 10.61 -26.81
CA LEU A 12 -19.28 11.33 -26.19
C LEU A 12 -18.59 10.50 -25.11
N LEU A 13 -19.35 9.72 -24.33
CA LEU A 13 -18.84 8.75 -23.36
C LEU A 13 -18.12 7.54 -23.99
N ARG A 14 -17.88 7.50 -25.30
CA ARG A 14 -17.01 6.49 -25.94
C ARG A 14 -15.71 7.07 -26.48
N GLN A 15 -15.56 8.40 -26.49
CA GLN A 15 -14.32 9.04 -26.92
C GLN A 15 -13.31 9.07 -25.75
N THR A 16 -12.09 8.65 -26.04
CA THR A 16 -10.94 8.45 -25.13
C THR A 16 -10.25 9.74 -24.68
N GLU A 17 -10.71 10.89 -25.19
CA GLU A 17 -10.13 12.22 -24.91
C GLU A 17 -10.82 12.95 -23.75
N LEU A 18 -11.82 12.34 -23.10
CA LEU A 18 -12.53 12.95 -21.98
C LEU A 18 -12.01 12.41 -20.66
N TRP A 19 -11.46 13.30 -19.82
CA TRP A 19 -11.09 13.00 -18.45
C TRP A 19 -12.34 12.61 -17.63
N ARG A 20 -12.49 11.32 -17.29
CA ARG A 20 -13.64 10.78 -16.57
C ARG A 20 -13.37 10.69 -15.08
N GLY A 21 -13.63 11.78 -14.36
CA GLY A 21 -13.53 11.82 -12.89
C GLY A 21 -14.44 10.79 -12.19
N SER A 22 -15.47 10.28 -12.86
CA SER A 22 -16.43 9.30 -12.33
C SER A 22 -16.06 7.85 -12.57
N GLU A 23 -15.21 7.46 -13.54
CA GLU A 23 -14.92 6.03 -13.76
C GLU A 23 -14.05 5.42 -12.65
N HIS A 24 -13.16 6.20 -12.04
CA HIS A 24 -12.43 5.79 -10.83
C HIS A 24 -13.32 5.70 -9.59
N ALA A 25 -14.46 6.41 -9.57
CA ALA A 25 -15.47 6.33 -8.50
C ALA A 25 -16.54 5.25 -8.79
N LEU A 26 -16.80 4.95 -10.06
CA LEU A 26 -17.75 3.92 -10.50
C LEU A 26 -17.20 2.51 -10.33
N ARG A 27 -15.87 2.32 -10.49
CA ARG A 27 -15.19 1.10 -10.01
C ARG A 27 -15.22 0.94 -8.48
N ALA A 28 -15.38 2.03 -7.73
CA ALA A 28 -15.49 2.00 -6.28
C ALA A 28 -16.93 1.84 -5.77
N SER A 29 -17.93 1.85 -6.65
CA SER A 29 -19.36 1.71 -6.30
C SER A 29 -20.00 0.40 -6.77
N ASN A 30 -19.21 -0.47 -7.41
CA ASN A 30 -19.57 -1.88 -7.54
C ASN A 30 -18.73 -2.68 -6.52
N PRO A 31 -19.33 -3.29 -5.48
CA PRO A 31 -18.58 -4.08 -4.50
C PRO A 31 -17.78 -5.22 -5.17
N ASP A 32 -18.23 -5.70 -6.34
CA ASP A 32 -17.59 -6.75 -7.14
C ASP A 32 -16.52 -6.26 -8.12
N ALA A 33 -16.28 -4.94 -8.25
CA ALA A 33 -15.30 -4.37 -9.19
C ALA A 33 -13.92 -4.11 -8.59
N HIS A 34 -13.71 -4.50 -7.34
CA HIS A 34 -12.40 -4.43 -6.71
C HIS A 34 -11.56 -5.63 -7.16
N SER A 35 -10.42 -5.36 -7.82
CA SER A 35 -9.42 -6.41 -8.05
C SER A 35 -9.09 -7.09 -6.71
N PRO A 36 -9.03 -8.44 -6.66
CA PRO A 36 -8.73 -9.14 -5.43
C PRO A 36 -7.39 -8.67 -4.87
N GLY A 37 -7.36 -8.46 -3.56
CA GLY A 37 -6.17 -8.05 -2.84
C GLY A 37 -5.17 -9.19 -2.69
N LEU A 38 -3.93 -8.83 -2.37
CA LEU A 38 -2.90 -9.81 -1.98
C LEU A 38 -3.13 -10.22 -0.53
N ALA A 39 -3.18 -11.52 -0.24
CA ALA A 39 -3.38 -12.00 1.13
C ALA A 39 -2.37 -11.37 2.11
N THR A 40 -2.85 -10.92 3.26
CA THR A 40 -2.00 -10.34 4.30
C THR A 40 -1.20 -11.39 5.06
N GLY A 41 -1.59 -12.67 4.94
CA GLY A 41 -1.09 -13.77 5.76
C GLY A 41 -1.82 -13.92 7.09
N TYR A 42 -2.86 -13.10 7.33
CA TYR A 42 -3.70 -13.13 8.50
C TYR A 42 -5.17 -13.15 8.08
N ALA A 43 -5.82 -14.31 8.17
CA ALA A 43 -7.20 -14.48 7.69
C ALA A 43 -8.20 -13.49 8.34
N ALA A 44 -8.02 -13.17 9.61
CA ALA A 44 -8.84 -12.18 10.31
C ALA A 44 -8.68 -10.76 9.73
N LEU A 45 -7.47 -10.39 9.31
CA LEU A 45 -7.22 -9.11 8.66
C LEU A 45 -7.78 -9.11 7.24
N ASP A 46 -7.55 -10.18 6.48
CA ASP A 46 -8.09 -10.34 5.11
C ASP A 46 -9.61 -10.18 5.09
N ALA A 47 -10.33 -10.82 6.02
CA ALA A 47 -11.79 -10.70 6.15
C ALA A 47 -12.28 -9.30 6.53
N SER A 48 -11.44 -8.49 7.16
CA SER A 48 -11.78 -7.11 7.54
C SER A 48 -11.54 -6.09 6.42
N LEU A 49 -10.84 -6.49 5.34
CA LEU A 49 -10.46 -5.61 4.25
C LEU A 49 -11.39 -5.80 3.03
N PRO A 50 -11.85 -4.72 2.37
CA PRO A 50 -12.74 -4.81 1.21
C PRO A 50 -12.21 -5.67 0.06
N TRP A 51 -10.89 -5.78 -0.05
CA TRP A 51 -10.20 -6.52 -1.11
C TRP A 51 -9.87 -7.97 -0.72
N GLY A 52 -10.22 -8.42 0.50
CA GLY A 52 -9.77 -9.72 1.01
C GLY A 52 -8.26 -9.79 1.28
N GLY A 53 -7.61 -8.64 1.46
CA GLY A 53 -6.16 -8.53 1.64
C GLY A 53 -5.62 -7.12 1.39
N TRP A 54 -4.31 -7.02 1.20
CA TRP A 54 -3.63 -5.81 0.74
C TRP A 54 -4.17 -5.34 -0.61
N PRO A 55 -4.39 -4.04 -0.82
CA PRO A 55 -4.76 -3.54 -2.14
C PRO A 55 -3.62 -3.78 -3.14
N ALA A 56 -3.92 -4.23 -4.36
CA ALA A 56 -2.88 -4.62 -5.31
C ALA A 56 -1.97 -3.45 -5.75
N ASN A 57 -2.56 -2.31 -6.15
CA ASN A 57 -1.84 -1.23 -6.84
C ASN A 57 -2.10 0.13 -6.17
N ALA A 58 -1.75 0.25 -4.90
CA ALA A 58 -2.09 1.44 -4.13
C ALA A 58 -1.12 1.73 -2.99
N LEU A 59 -1.30 2.91 -2.38
CA LEU A 59 -0.56 3.31 -1.19
C LEU A 59 -1.32 2.89 0.06
N VAL A 60 -0.61 2.18 0.93
CA VAL A 60 -0.99 1.80 2.28
C VAL A 60 -0.15 2.60 3.25
N GLU A 61 -0.75 3.06 4.35
CA GLU A 61 -0.04 3.63 5.49
C GLU A 61 -0.15 2.69 6.68
N ILE A 62 0.99 2.37 7.30
CA ILE A 62 1.08 1.65 8.57
C ILE A 62 1.65 2.62 9.60
N MET A 63 0.79 3.00 10.53
CA MET A 63 1.14 3.84 11.66
C MET A 63 1.66 2.96 12.80
N THR A 64 2.85 3.27 13.31
CA THR A 64 3.42 2.57 14.46
C THR A 64 3.91 3.58 15.49
N PRO A 65 3.71 3.37 16.80
CA PRO A 65 4.15 4.33 17.81
C PRO A 65 5.68 4.42 17.91
N LEU A 66 6.39 3.32 17.67
CA LEU A 66 7.85 3.19 17.80
C LEU A 66 8.36 2.25 16.70
N TRP A 67 9.58 2.50 16.22
CA TRP A 67 10.24 1.59 15.29
C TRP A 67 10.63 0.28 15.97
N GLY A 68 10.53 -0.83 15.25
CA GLY A 68 10.83 -2.17 15.76
C GLY A 68 9.73 -2.76 16.66
N ASN A 69 8.55 -2.16 16.70
CA ASN A 69 7.43 -2.61 17.52
C ASN A 69 6.45 -3.51 16.74
N GLY A 70 6.99 -4.41 15.91
CA GLY A 70 6.21 -5.40 15.17
C GLY A 70 5.60 -4.91 13.85
N GLU A 71 5.87 -3.68 13.41
CA GLU A 71 5.36 -3.15 12.14
C GLU A 71 5.79 -4.00 10.94
N LEU A 72 7.01 -4.56 10.98
CA LEU A 72 7.51 -5.48 9.97
C LEU A 72 6.84 -6.86 10.04
N GLN A 73 6.37 -7.29 11.22
CA GLN A 73 5.67 -8.59 11.36
C GLN A 73 4.35 -8.60 10.58
N LEU A 74 3.71 -7.44 10.45
CA LEU A 74 2.48 -7.29 9.67
C LEU A 74 2.71 -7.56 8.17
N VAL A 75 3.85 -7.12 7.64
CA VAL A 75 4.18 -7.24 6.21
C VAL A 75 5.07 -8.44 5.89
N LEU A 76 5.54 -9.16 6.91
CA LEU A 76 6.44 -10.31 6.75
C LEU A 76 5.87 -11.42 5.84
N PRO A 77 4.57 -11.79 5.93
CA PRO A 77 4.01 -12.80 5.03
C PRO A 77 4.00 -12.36 3.57
N LEU A 78 3.73 -11.07 3.34
CA LEU A 78 3.77 -10.45 2.01
C LEU A 78 5.20 -10.45 1.46
N LEU A 79 6.19 -10.07 2.28
CA LEU A 79 7.61 -10.08 1.89
C LEU A 79 8.07 -11.49 1.52
N ARG A 80 7.71 -12.49 2.33
CA ARG A 80 7.97 -13.90 2.04
C ARG A 80 7.39 -14.28 0.68
N ARG A 81 6.10 -14.03 0.46
CA ARG A 81 5.42 -14.35 -0.80
C ARG A 81 6.11 -13.70 -2.00
N ILE A 82 6.29 -12.38 -1.98
CA ILE A 82 6.89 -11.61 -3.09
C ILE A 82 8.30 -12.12 -3.40
N SER A 83 9.10 -12.36 -2.37
CA SER A 83 10.46 -12.87 -2.54
C SER A 83 10.51 -14.27 -3.14
N GLN A 84 9.57 -15.15 -2.76
CA GLN A 84 9.46 -16.52 -3.28
C GLN A 84 8.93 -16.56 -4.73
N GLU A 85 8.16 -15.55 -5.14
CA GLU A 85 7.79 -15.31 -6.54
C GLU A 85 8.97 -14.75 -7.37
N GLY A 86 10.15 -14.55 -6.77
CA GLY A 86 11.35 -14.02 -7.42
C GLY A 86 11.31 -12.50 -7.65
N LEU A 87 10.30 -11.82 -7.08
CA LEU A 87 10.04 -10.41 -7.27
C LEU A 87 10.78 -9.56 -6.22
N PRO A 88 11.30 -8.37 -6.59
CA PRO A 88 12.02 -7.52 -5.66
C PRO A 88 11.07 -6.73 -4.74
N ALA A 89 11.49 -6.55 -3.49
CA ALA A 89 10.93 -5.58 -2.57
C ALA A 89 11.96 -4.48 -2.29
N LEU A 90 11.60 -3.23 -2.55
CA LEU A 90 12.46 -2.07 -2.31
C LEU A 90 12.18 -1.51 -0.92
N TRP A 91 13.23 -1.34 -0.12
CA TRP A 91 13.19 -0.80 1.23
C TRP A 91 13.85 0.58 1.24
N ILE A 92 13.05 1.63 1.27
CA ILE A 92 13.53 3.00 1.08
C ILE A 92 13.66 3.71 2.43
N ALA A 93 14.91 4.01 2.79
CA ALA A 93 15.35 4.62 4.04
C ALA A 93 14.81 3.93 5.31
N PRO A 94 14.93 2.59 5.46
CA PRO A 94 14.52 1.93 6.69
C PRO A 94 15.24 2.56 7.90
N PRO A 95 14.56 2.71 9.06
CA PRO A 95 15.08 3.44 10.21
C PRO A 95 16.26 2.73 10.87
N CYS A 96 16.37 1.42 10.65
CA CYS A 96 17.46 0.56 11.07
C CYS A 96 17.77 -0.44 9.96
N ILE A 97 18.96 -1.03 10.02
CA ILE A 97 19.35 -2.10 9.09
C ILE A 97 18.48 -3.33 9.42
N PRO A 98 17.69 -3.86 8.47
CA PRO A 98 16.92 -5.08 8.69
C PRO A 98 17.84 -6.25 9.03
N TYR A 99 17.49 -7.02 10.05
CA TYR A 99 18.28 -8.18 10.46
C TYR A 99 18.05 -9.36 9.51
N ALA A 100 18.97 -9.54 8.54
CA ALA A 100 18.85 -10.54 7.48
C ALA A 100 18.63 -11.98 7.98
N PRO A 101 19.29 -12.49 9.03
CA PRO A 101 19.05 -13.85 9.53
C PRO A 101 17.60 -14.09 9.97
N ALA A 102 16.95 -13.11 10.62
CA ALA A 102 15.55 -13.26 11.01
C ALA A 102 14.59 -13.25 9.81
N LEU A 103 14.87 -12.41 8.81
CA LEU A 103 14.10 -12.43 7.55
C LEU A 103 14.24 -13.78 6.83
N ALA A 104 15.46 -14.35 6.80
CA ALA A 104 15.71 -15.65 6.20
C ALA A 104 15.02 -16.78 6.98
N ALA A 105 15.06 -16.74 8.32
CA ALA A 105 14.34 -17.67 9.18
C ALA A 105 12.81 -17.59 8.99
N ALA A 106 12.29 -16.41 8.66
CA ALA A 106 10.89 -16.21 8.28
C ALA A 106 10.57 -16.66 6.84
N GLY A 107 11.54 -17.16 6.08
CA GLY A 107 11.38 -17.67 4.72
C GLY A 107 11.45 -16.61 3.61
N VAL A 108 11.94 -15.41 3.92
CA VAL A 108 12.16 -14.34 2.93
C VAL A 108 13.47 -14.57 2.19
N ASP A 109 13.45 -14.56 0.86
CA ASP A 109 14.68 -14.53 0.06
C ASP A 109 15.33 -13.14 0.16
N ILE A 110 16.44 -13.09 0.91
CA ILE A 110 17.20 -11.86 1.19
C ILE A 110 17.76 -11.24 -0.10
N ALA A 111 18.05 -12.05 -1.13
CA ALA A 111 18.57 -11.55 -2.40
C ALA A 111 17.54 -10.67 -3.14
N ARG A 112 16.26 -10.72 -2.74
CA ARG A 112 15.17 -9.90 -3.30
C ARG A 112 14.88 -8.63 -2.50
N MET A 113 15.54 -8.43 -1.35
CA MET A 113 15.36 -7.26 -0.50
C MET A 113 16.38 -6.18 -0.86
N ILE A 114 15.94 -5.18 -1.62
CA ILE A 114 16.82 -4.11 -2.11
C ILE A 114 16.69 -2.90 -1.18
N ILE A 115 17.74 -2.61 -0.42
CA ILE A 115 17.78 -1.44 0.47
C ILE A 115 18.28 -0.22 -0.32
N VAL A 116 17.52 0.87 -0.26
CA VAL A 116 17.86 2.16 -0.86
C VAL A 116 17.94 3.21 0.24
N THR A 117 19.10 3.83 0.42
CA THR A 117 19.33 4.89 1.41
C THR A 117 19.57 6.24 0.74
N PRO A 118 18.53 6.92 0.24
CA PRO A 118 18.67 8.21 -0.40
C PRO A 118 18.96 9.32 0.63
N THR A 119 19.47 10.45 0.16
CA THR A 119 19.55 11.67 0.98
C THR A 119 18.15 12.16 1.36
N ALA A 120 18.04 12.94 2.43
CA ALA A 120 16.75 13.49 2.88
C ALA A 120 16.00 14.28 1.78
N GLN A 121 16.73 14.99 0.92
CA GLN A 121 16.16 15.74 -0.20
C GLN A 121 15.58 14.83 -1.29
N ASN A 122 16.24 13.69 -1.55
CA ASN A 122 15.84 12.78 -2.61
C ASN A 122 14.86 11.70 -2.15
N LEU A 123 14.64 11.55 -0.84
CA LEU A 123 13.82 10.49 -0.25
C LEU A 123 12.45 10.33 -0.92
N LEU A 124 11.62 11.37 -0.92
CA LEU A 124 10.27 11.31 -1.49
C LEU A 124 10.30 11.11 -3.01
N TRP A 125 11.30 11.67 -3.70
CA TRP A 125 11.47 11.48 -5.13
C TRP A 125 11.87 10.03 -5.46
N SER A 126 12.79 9.43 -4.70
CA SER A 126 13.18 8.02 -4.84
C SER A 126 11.99 7.10 -4.61
N MET A 127 11.16 7.37 -3.60
CA MET A 127 9.93 6.61 -3.35
C MET A 127 8.93 6.73 -4.51
N GLU A 128 8.73 7.94 -5.02
CA GLU A 128 7.87 8.15 -6.18
C GLU A 128 8.37 7.41 -7.42
N LYS A 129 9.68 7.44 -7.68
CA LYS A 129 10.28 6.74 -8.83
C LYS A 129 10.24 5.23 -8.69
N ALA A 130 10.46 4.71 -7.48
CA ALA A 130 10.28 3.30 -7.20
C ALA A 130 8.83 2.87 -7.47
N LEU A 131 7.86 3.64 -6.98
CA LEU A 131 6.43 3.36 -7.17
C LEU A 131 5.99 3.47 -8.64
N GLN A 132 6.56 4.40 -9.40
CA GLN A 132 6.27 4.58 -10.84
C GLN A 132 6.87 3.48 -11.73
N ASN A 133 7.82 2.69 -11.21
CA ASN A 133 8.46 1.63 -11.97
C ASN A 133 7.72 0.29 -11.76
N PRO A 134 7.08 -0.28 -12.79
CA PRO A 134 6.36 -1.56 -12.66
C PRO A 134 7.25 -2.76 -12.33
N ALA A 135 8.58 -2.64 -12.49
CA ALA A 135 9.52 -3.66 -12.05
C ALA A 135 9.64 -3.73 -10.51
N SER A 136 9.20 -2.69 -9.80
CA SER A 136 9.10 -2.68 -8.34
C SER A 136 7.79 -3.35 -7.94
N SER A 137 7.81 -4.59 -7.44
CA SER A 137 6.57 -5.28 -7.04
C SER A 137 6.04 -4.81 -5.68
N LEU A 138 6.95 -4.42 -4.78
CA LEU A 138 6.62 -3.88 -3.46
C LEU A 138 7.61 -2.77 -3.10
N VAL A 139 7.09 -1.64 -2.63
CA VAL A 139 7.90 -0.53 -2.10
C VAL A 139 7.53 -0.28 -0.65
N LEU A 140 8.47 -0.54 0.25
CA LEU A 140 8.41 -0.16 1.66
C LEU A 140 9.16 1.15 1.86
N GLY A 141 8.60 2.10 2.59
CA GLY A 141 9.26 3.39 2.83
C GLY A 141 9.02 3.98 4.21
N TRP A 142 10.06 4.63 4.74
CA TRP A 142 10.05 5.26 6.07
C TRP A 142 10.36 6.77 5.99
N PRO A 143 9.47 7.58 5.40
CA PRO A 143 9.68 9.01 5.27
C PRO A 143 9.57 9.73 6.62
N ALA A 144 10.58 10.52 6.97
CA ALA A 144 10.60 11.28 8.22
C ALA A 144 9.50 12.36 8.30
N ARG A 145 9.11 12.95 7.15
CA ARG A 145 8.08 13.98 7.06
C ARG A 145 7.15 13.72 5.89
N LEU A 146 5.88 13.57 6.19
CA LEU A 146 4.80 13.41 5.21
C LEU A 146 3.72 14.46 5.44
N ASN A 147 3.09 14.88 4.36
CA ASN A 147 1.89 15.72 4.35
C ASN A 147 0.93 15.20 3.28
N GLY A 148 -0.29 15.75 3.22
CA GLY A 148 -1.30 15.32 2.26
C GLY A 148 -0.87 15.44 0.78
N LYS A 149 -0.05 16.43 0.42
CA LYS A 149 0.48 16.59 -0.95
C LYS A 149 1.43 15.45 -1.30
N HIS A 150 2.34 15.10 -0.40
CA HIS A 150 3.26 13.98 -0.59
C HIS A 150 2.49 12.66 -0.74
N LEU A 151 1.53 12.40 0.14
CA LEU A 151 0.71 11.18 0.09
C LEU A 151 -0.10 11.08 -1.20
N ARG A 152 -0.68 12.18 -1.69
CA ARG A 152 -1.42 12.19 -2.96
C ARG A 152 -0.51 11.90 -4.15
N ARG A 153 0.70 12.47 -4.16
CA ARG A 153 1.70 12.23 -5.21
C ARG A 153 2.18 10.77 -5.20
N LEU A 154 2.47 10.21 -4.03
CA LEU A 154 2.86 8.80 -3.89
C LEU A 154 1.72 7.84 -4.24
N GLN A 155 0.48 8.15 -3.87
CA GLN A 155 -0.69 7.36 -4.26
C GLN A 155 -0.91 7.36 -5.77
N LEU A 156 -0.70 8.50 -6.44
CA LEU A 156 -0.75 8.56 -7.90
C LEU A 156 0.37 7.72 -8.52
N ALA A 157 1.59 7.83 -8.00
CA ALA A 157 2.73 7.04 -8.45
C ALA A 157 2.48 5.52 -8.34
N ALA A 158 1.93 5.06 -7.20
CA ALA A 158 1.58 3.66 -6.99
C ALA A 158 0.56 3.15 -8.02
N VAL A 159 -0.46 3.96 -8.32
CA VAL A 159 -1.46 3.63 -9.35
C VAL A 159 -0.84 3.60 -10.74
N THR A 160 0.00 4.60 -11.07
CA THR A 160 0.66 4.71 -12.38
C THR A 160 1.60 3.53 -12.63
N GLY A 161 2.41 3.15 -11.65
CA GLY A 161 3.35 2.04 -11.80
C GLY A 161 2.73 0.66 -11.57
N GLN A 162 1.46 0.59 -11.15
CA GLN A 162 0.81 -0.66 -10.74
C GLN A 162 1.58 -1.37 -9.62
N THR A 163 1.97 -0.60 -8.61
CA THR A 163 2.86 -1.04 -7.53
C THR A 163 2.18 -0.91 -6.17
N LEU A 164 2.34 -1.91 -5.30
CA LEU A 164 1.98 -1.78 -3.90
C LEU A 164 3.04 -0.96 -3.15
N GLY A 165 2.61 0.19 -2.61
CA GLY A 165 3.43 1.01 -1.73
C GLY A 165 2.95 0.89 -0.28
N ILE A 166 3.84 0.58 0.65
CA ILE A 166 3.56 0.58 2.09
C ILE A 166 4.46 1.61 2.78
N LEU A 167 3.84 2.62 3.37
CA LEU A 167 4.52 3.68 4.10
C LEU A 167 4.41 3.43 5.59
N PHE A 168 5.55 3.43 6.26
CA PHE A 168 5.58 3.41 7.71
C PHE A 168 5.85 4.82 8.24
N HIS A 169 5.08 5.26 9.23
CA HIS A 169 5.28 6.54 9.91
C HIS A 169 4.63 6.56 11.30
N GLN A 170 5.04 7.50 12.14
CA GLN A 170 4.58 7.58 13.53
C GLN A 170 3.50 8.66 13.76
N ARG A 171 3.20 9.46 12.74
CA ARG A 171 2.31 10.62 12.84
C ARG A 171 0.95 10.35 12.20
N ASN A 172 -0.13 10.77 12.86
CA ASN A 172 -1.43 10.80 12.20
C ASN A 172 -1.50 12.00 11.25
N ILE A 173 -1.65 11.73 9.95
CA ILE A 173 -1.79 12.76 8.94
C ILE A 173 -3.27 12.89 8.60
N ALA A 174 -3.84 14.07 8.89
CA ALA A 174 -5.21 14.39 8.52
C ALA A 174 -5.38 14.35 6.99
N HIS A 175 -6.54 13.89 6.53
CA HIS A 175 -6.91 13.87 5.10
C HIS A 175 -5.90 13.15 4.17
N SER A 176 -5.48 11.95 4.55
CA SER A 176 -4.61 11.13 3.71
C SER A 176 -5.30 10.64 2.43
N ALA A 177 -4.54 10.61 1.33
CA ALA A 177 -4.94 10.09 0.02
C ALA A 177 -4.80 8.57 -0.14
N SER A 178 -4.13 7.88 0.80
CA SER A 178 -3.94 6.41 0.78
C SER A 178 -5.28 5.66 0.71
N VAL A 179 -5.26 4.43 0.21
CA VAL A 179 -6.49 3.60 0.16
C VAL A 179 -6.71 2.85 1.48
N LEU A 180 -5.65 2.54 2.21
CA LEU A 180 -5.67 1.79 3.46
C LEU A 180 -4.76 2.45 4.49
N ARG A 181 -5.24 2.60 5.71
CA ARG A 181 -4.48 3.09 6.87
C ARG A 181 -4.68 2.13 8.02
N LEU A 182 -3.58 1.61 8.54
CA LEU A 182 -3.54 0.72 9.68
C LEU A 182 -2.75 1.39 10.81
N SER A 183 -3.10 1.08 12.06
CA SER A 183 -2.20 1.22 13.19
C SER A 183 -1.71 -0.17 13.57
N ALA A 184 -0.42 -0.35 13.82
CA ALA A 184 0.18 -1.62 14.20
C ALA A 184 1.22 -1.44 15.30
N HIS A 185 1.10 -2.23 16.37
CA HIS A 185 2.05 -2.30 17.48
C HIS A 185 2.01 -3.68 18.12
N ALA A 186 3.12 -4.13 18.70
CA ALA A 186 3.11 -5.32 19.52
C ALA A 186 2.38 -5.05 20.84
N GLU A 187 1.60 -6.04 21.27
CA GLU A 187 0.89 -6.09 22.53
C GLU A 187 1.12 -7.48 23.10
N GLU A 188 2.04 -7.59 24.06
CA GLU A 188 2.53 -8.86 24.60
C GLU A 188 3.05 -9.81 23.48
N ASP A 189 2.45 -10.99 23.35
CA ASP A 189 2.75 -12.01 22.34
C ASP A 189 1.91 -11.88 21.07
N MET A 190 1.15 -10.79 20.95
CA MET A 190 0.27 -10.50 19.82
C MET A 190 0.68 -9.22 19.09
N LEU A 191 0.19 -9.09 17.86
CA LEU A 191 0.26 -7.89 17.05
C LEU A 191 -1.13 -7.25 17.03
N ALA A 192 -1.27 -6.10 17.69
CA ALA A 192 -2.50 -5.33 17.67
C ALA A 192 -2.57 -4.47 16.41
N VAL A 193 -3.58 -4.71 15.59
CA VAL A 193 -3.82 -3.99 14.34
C VAL A 193 -5.18 -3.30 14.38
N THR A 194 -5.20 -2.00 14.12
CA THR A 194 -6.44 -1.22 13.98
C THR A 194 -6.57 -0.70 12.56
N VAL A 195 -7.68 -1.01 11.89
CA VAL A 195 -8.05 -0.44 10.59
C VAL A 195 -8.60 0.97 10.82
N LEU A 196 -7.79 1.99 10.50
CA LEU A 196 -8.15 3.40 10.64
C LEU A 196 -8.92 3.92 9.41
N LYS A 197 -8.65 3.34 8.24
CA LYS A 197 -9.29 3.66 6.96
C LYS A 197 -9.14 2.48 6.02
N ALA A 198 -10.22 2.05 5.37
CA ALA A 198 -10.17 1.19 4.21
C ALA A 198 -11.13 1.75 3.16
N ARG A 199 -10.63 2.23 2.02
CA ARG A 199 -11.48 2.79 0.96
C ARG A 199 -12.49 1.74 0.49
N GLY A 200 -13.77 2.10 0.49
CA GLY A 200 -14.86 1.17 0.20
C GLY A 200 -15.46 0.48 1.43
N SER A 201 -14.93 0.73 2.64
CA SER A 201 -15.54 0.33 3.91
C SER A 201 -15.63 1.50 4.88
N HIS A 202 -16.68 1.48 5.71
CA HIS A 202 -16.89 2.41 6.81
C HIS A 202 -16.60 1.79 8.18
N GLN A 203 -16.23 0.50 8.21
CA GLN A 203 -15.98 -0.20 9.46
C GLN A 203 -14.53 -0.02 9.92
N GLN A 204 -14.38 0.41 11.16
CA GLN A 204 -13.11 0.31 11.88
C GLN A 204 -13.09 -1.03 12.62
N ALA A 205 -11.98 -1.76 12.48
CA ALA A 205 -11.78 -3.03 13.16
C ALA A 205 -10.48 -2.97 13.96
N ARG A 206 -10.50 -3.46 15.20
CA ARG A 206 -9.29 -3.75 15.98
C ARG A 206 -9.16 -5.26 16.08
N LEU A 207 -8.01 -5.78 15.69
CA LEU A 207 -7.69 -7.20 15.62
C LEU A 207 -6.43 -7.47 16.43
N LEU A 208 -6.40 -8.59 17.13
CA LEU A 208 -5.20 -9.15 17.73
C LEU A 208 -4.75 -10.30 16.85
N LEU A 209 -3.57 -10.18 16.25
CA LEU A 209 -3.00 -11.14 15.33
C LEU A 209 -1.85 -11.90 16.01
N PRO A 210 -1.69 -13.20 15.77
CA PRO A 210 -0.55 -13.94 16.33
C PRO A 210 0.76 -13.41 15.75
N ARG A 211 1.81 -13.30 16.56
CA ARG A 211 3.13 -12.90 16.05
C ARG A 211 3.71 -14.04 15.20
N GLN A 212 4.25 -13.70 14.04
CA GLN A 212 4.83 -14.67 13.09
C GLN A 212 6.37 -14.66 13.09
N TRP A 213 6.98 -14.21 14.20
CA TRP A 213 8.45 -14.24 14.34
C TRP A 213 8.90 -15.63 14.82
N PRO A 214 9.97 -16.21 14.24
CA PRO A 214 10.54 -17.46 14.72
C PRO A 214 11.20 -17.34 16.11
#